data_AF-A0A850NQI0-F1
#
_entry.id   AF-A0A850NQI0-F1
#
_cell.length_a   1.000
_cell.length_b   1.000
_cell.length_c   1.000
_cell.angle_alpha   90.00
_cell.angle_beta   90.00
_cell.angle_gamma   90.00
#
_symmetry.space_group_name_H-M   'P 1'
#
loop_
_entity.id
_entity.type
_entity.pdbx_description
1 polymer ?
#
loop_
_entity_poly.entity_id
_entity_poly.type
_entity_poly.pdbx_seq_one_letter_code
_entity_poly.pdbx_strand_id
1 'polypeptide(L)'
;MRPAITQVLSLGSACWTATLIADAGLRRFSGPFDWTFTDPKLVLACLRDDFAQFCDRSAWERVGGPQQWSLTRLRARLGLGPITNHHDISVDADFARLMRATDRLRAALRPGVRSLFVVMTENRHLDARSFTQLRARLQDKAPDADLLAIGLNPGPPQPRAHGT
;
A
#
# COMPACT_ATOMS: atom_id res chain seq x y z
N MET A 1 -1.04 -14.60 26.11
CA MET A 1 -0.57 -13.25 25.73
C MET A 1 -0.12 -13.33 24.27
N ARG A 2 -0.62 -12.47 23.37
CA ARG A 2 -0.12 -12.44 21.99
C ARG A 2 1.34 -11.93 21.98
N PRO A 3 2.25 -12.48 21.15
CA PRO A 3 3.61 -11.97 21.11
C PRO A 3 3.64 -10.52 20.64
N ALA A 4 4.67 -9.79 21.06
CA ALA A 4 4.84 -8.37 20.72
C ALA A 4 4.93 -8.16 19.20
N ILE A 5 4.46 -7.00 18.74
CA ILE A 5 4.63 -6.58 17.34
C ILE A 5 6.12 -6.38 17.07
N THR A 6 6.63 -6.98 16.00
CA THR A 6 8.06 -6.95 15.62
C THR A 6 8.35 -6.01 14.45
N GLN A 7 7.30 -5.54 13.76
CA GLN A 7 7.40 -4.63 12.63
C GLN A 7 6.06 -3.98 12.33
N VAL A 8 6.12 -2.72 11.87
CA VAL A 8 4.96 -1.95 11.43
C VAL A 8 5.16 -1.59 9.97
N LEU A 9 4.16 -1.87 9.13
CA LEU A 9 4.22 -1.68 7.68
C LEU A 9 3.02 -0.89 7.17
N SER A 10 3.26 0.01 6.23
CA SER A 10 2.19 0.66 5.47
C SER A 10 1.63 -0.29 4.42
N LEU A 11 0.31 -0.41 4.39
CA LEU A 11 -0.50 -0.87 3.25
C LEU A 11 -1.40 0.26 2.72
N GLY A 12 -1.14 1.50 3.14
CA GLY A 12 -1.99 2.65 2.91
C GLY A 12 -1.72 3.38 1.59
N SER A 13 -2.64 4.29 1.27
CA SER A 13 -2.53 5.19 0.13
C SER A 13 -1.50 6.28 0.43
N ALA A 14 -0.44 6.36 -0.37
CA ALA A 14 0.60 7.38 -0.31
C ALA A 14 1.68 7.21 0.77
N CYS A 15 2.79 7.92 0.54
CA CYS A 15 4.00 7.86 1.35
C CYS A 15 3.82 8.35 2.79
N TRP A 16 2.79 9.14 3.09
CA TRP A 16 2.56 9.74 4.41
C TRP A 16 2.50 8.71 5.54
N THR A 17 1.79 7.59 5.36
CA THR A 17 1.74 6.53 6.39
C THR A 17 3.12 5.96 6.65
N ALA A 18 3.88 5.68 5.60
CA ALA A 18 5.24 5.15 5.73
C ALA A 18 6.19 6.16 6.38
N THR A 19 6.03 7.45 6.09
CA THR A 19 6.78 8.55 6.73
C THR A 19 6.46 8.62 8.22
N LEU A 20 5.19 8.64 8.62
CA LEU A 20 4.81 8.67 10.04
C LEU A 20 5.34 7.45 10.83
N ILE A 21 5.28 6.25 10.24
CA ILE A 21 5.84 5.04 10.86
C ILE A 21 7.36 5.17 11.00
N ALA A 22 8.04 5.81 10.03
CA ALA A 22 9.48 6.03 10.09
C ALA A 22 9.88 7.05 11.15
N ASP A 23 9.19 8.20 11.19
CA ASP A 23 9.47 9.29 12.13
C ASP A 23 9.23 8.86 13.58
N ALA A 24 8.28 7.95 13.81
CA ALA A 24 8.06 7.31 15.11
C ALA A 24 9.11 6.25 15.49
N GLY A 25 10.10 5.97 14.64
CA GLY A 25 11.11 4.93 14.86
C GLY A 25 10.58 3.49 14.76
N LEU A 26 9.38 3.30 14.20
CA LEU A 26 8.70 2.00 14.12
C LEU A 26 8.95 1.27 12.79
N ARG A 27 9.48 1.96 11.79
CA ARG A 27 9.73 1.39 10.46
C ARG A 27 11.00 0.56 10.45
N ARG A 28 10.85 -0.75 10.27
CA ARG A 28 11.99 -1.67 10.13
C ARG A 28 12.60 -1.66 8.73
N PHE A 29 11.79 -1.46 7.70
CA PHE A 29 12.20 -1.37 6.30
C PHE A 29 11.14 -0.68 5.45
N SER A 30 11.50 -0.28 4.23
CA SER A 30 10.51 0.24 3.27
C SER A 30 9.72 -0.88 2.59
N GLY A 31 8.40 -0.77 2.64
CA GLY A 31 7.46 -1.64 1.92
C GLY A 31 7.27 -1.22 0.46
N PRO A 32 6.65 -2.08 -0.38
CA PRO A 32 6.35 -1.75 -1.78
C PRO A 32 5.31 -0.63 -1.88
N PHE A 33 4.47 -0.48 -0.86
CA PHE A 33 3.40 0.53 -0.82
C PHE A 33 3.83 1.87 -0.21
N ASP A 34 5.07 1.99 0.27
CA ASP A 34 5.60 3.23 0.86
C ASP A 34 5.74 4.37 -0.16
N TRP A 35 5.74 4.05 -1.45
CA TRP A 35 6.02 5.00 -2.53
C TRP A 35 5.04 4.83 -3.71
N THR A 36 3.94 4.11 -3.50
CA THR A 36 2.88 3.93 -4.49
C THR A 36 1.56 4.49 -3.98
N PHE A 37 0.77 5.06 -4.87
CA PHE A 37 -0.64 5.29 -4.63
C PHE A 37 -1.36 3.95 -4.64
N THR A 38 -1.85 3.53 -3.48
CA THR A 38 -2.64 2.31 -3.32
C THR A 38 -3.96 2.61 -2.65
N ASP A 39 -4.91 1.70 -2.80
CA ASP A 39 -6.11 1.63 -1.98
C ASP A 39 -6.29 0.17 -1.53
N PRO A 40 -7.25 -0.13 -0.64
CA PRO A 40 -7.50 -1.50 -0.21
C PRO A 40 -7.76 -2.50 -1.36
N LYS A 41 -8.31 -2.05 -2.51
CA LYS A 41 -8.61 -2.92 -3.66
C LYS A 41 -7.33 -3.33 -4.39
N LEU A 42 -6.39 -2.41 -4.58
CA LEU A 42 -5.09 -2.71 -5.17
C LEU A 42 -4.28 -3.64 -4.26
N VAL A 43 -4.19 -3.34 -2.96
CA VAL A 43 -3.48 -4.19 -2.00
C VAL A 43 -4.07 -5.60 -1.99
N LEU A 44 -5.40 -5.72 -1.94
CA LEU A 44 -6.10 -7.00 -2.01
C LEU A 44 -5.81 -7.74 -3.33
N ALA A 45 -5.75 -7.04 -4.45
CA ALA A 45 -5.40 -7.64 -5.75
C ALA A 45 -3.99 -8.23 -5.73
N CYS A 46 -3.00 -7.48 -5.22
CA CYS A 46 -1.63 -7.97 -5.07
C CYS A 46 -1.53 -9.17 -4.11
N LEU A 47 -2.29 -9.16 -3.01
CA LEU A 47 -2.31 -10.31 -2.09
C LEU A 47 -2.99 -11.55 -2.71
N ARG A 48 -3.86 -11.39 -3.70
CA ARG A 48 -4.55 -12.52 -4.36
C ARG A 48 -3.63 -13.26 -5.32
N ASP A 49 -2.86 -12.54 -6.13
CA ASP A 49 -1.93 -13.12 -7.09
C ASP A 49 -0.49 -13.27 -6.57
N ASP A 50 -0.30 -13.13 -5.25
CA ASP A 50 1.00 -13.11 -4.59
C ASP A 50 1.99 -12.15 -5.25
N PHE A 51 1.52 -10.95 -5.59
CA PHE A 51 2.30 -9.87 -6.22
C PHE A 51 2.86 -10.23 -7.60
N ALA A 52 2.34 -11.26 -8.28
CA ALA A 52 2.84 -11.68 -9.59
C ALA A 52 2.88 -10.53 -10.61
N GLN A 53 1.78 -9.77 -10.74
CA GLN A 53 1.76 -8.59 -11.62
C GLN A 53 2.66 -7.47 -11.13
N PHE A 54 2.75 -7.27 -9.81
CA PHE A 54 3.58 -6.22 -9.21
C PHE A 54 5.07 -6.47 -9.51
N CYS A 55 5.49 -7.73 -9.53
CA CYS A 55 6.86 -8.17 -9.80
C CYS A 55 7.16 -8.45 -11.29
N ASP A 56 6.19 -8.33 -12.19
CA ASP A 56 6.37 -8.53 -13.62
C ASP A 56 6.43 -7.17 -14.33
N ARG A 57 7.63 -6.77 -14.80
CA ARG A 57 7.84 -5.49 -15.47
C ARG A 57 6.92 -5.32 -16.70
N SER A 58 6.59 -6.41 -17.39
CA SER A 58 5.72 -6.37 -18.57
C SER A 58 4.25 -6.12 -18.25
N ALA A 59 3.85 -6.29 -16.98
CA ALA A 59 2.50 -5.97 -16.51
C ALA A 59 2.30 -4.46 -16.23
N TRP A 60 3.37 -3.67 -16.29
CA TRP A 60 3.33 -2.22 -16.07
C TRP A 60 3.21 -1.45 -17.39
N GLU A 61 2.36 -0.43 -17.39
CA GLU A 61 2.19 0.53 -18.48
C GLU A 61 2.42 1.96 -18.00
N ARG A 62 3.00 2.79 -18.85
CA ARG A 62 3.13 4.23 -18.62
C ARG A 62 1.78 4.89 -18.92
N VAL A 63 1.20 5.59 -17.94
CA VAL A 63 -0.14 6.19 -18.03
C VAL A 63 -0.13 7.72 -18.01
N GLY A 64 1.06 8.33 -18.03
CA GLY A 64 1.23 9.78 -18.02
C GLY A 64 2.71 10.15 -18.07
N GLY A 65 3.13 11.02 -17.16
CA GLY A 65 4.51 11.54 -17.09
C GLY A 65 5.61 10.47 -16.86
N PRO A 66 6.88 10.89 -16.79
CA PRO A 66 8.04 9.99 -16.73
C PRO A 66 8.03 8.98 -15.56
N GLN A 67 7.33 9.27 -14.46
CA GLN A 67 7.29 8.39 -13.29
C GLN A 67 5.88 7.86 -13.02
N GLN A 68 4.95 8.01 -13.96
CA GLN A 68 3.55 7.64 -13.80
C GLN A 68 3.26 6.31 -14.51
N TRP A 69 3.35 5.24 -13.74
CA TRP A 69 3.11 3.88 -14.18
C TRP A 69 1.91 3.28 -13.46
N SER A 70 1.19 2.40 -14.13
CA SER A 70 0.10 1.60 -13.56
C SER A 70 0.23 0.15 -14.02
N LEU A 71 -0.53 -0.74 -13.40
CA LEU A 71 -0.60 -2.15 -13.78
C LEU A 71 -1.72 -2.35 -14.79
N THR A 72 -1.41 -2.65 -16.06
CA THR A 72 -2.37 -2.64 -17.18
C THR A 72 -3.68 -3.35 -16.86
N ARG A 73 -3.58 -4.61 -16.41
CA ARG A 73 -4.77 -5.43 -16.11
C ARG A 73 -5.53 -4.94 -14.88
N LEU A 74 -4.82 -4.53 -13.82
CA LEU A 74 -5.47 -4.03 -12.61
C LEU A 74 -6.11 -2.66 -12.82
N ARG A 75 -5.49 -1.81 -13.62
CA ARG A 75 -6.04 -0.52 -14.03
C ARG A 75 -7.35 -0.70 -14.77
N ALA A 76 -7.38 -1.55 -15.80
CA ALA A 76 -8.60 -1.85 -16.54
C ALA A 76 -9.71 -2.42 -15.63
N ARG A 77 -9.36 -3.28 -14.66
CA ARG A 77 -10.31 -3.95 -13.77
C ARG A 77 -10.81 -3.09 -12.60
N LEU A 78 -9.98 -2.19 -12.07
CA LEU A 78 -10.24 -1.44 -10.84
C LEU A 78 -10.40 0.07 -11.07
N GLY A 79 -10.17 0.56 -12.28
CA GLY A 79 -10.21 2.00 -12.59
C GLY A 79 -9.06 2.78 -11.97
N LEU A 80 -7.86 2.18 -11.91
CA LEU A 80 -6.70 2.81 -11.24
C LEU A 80 -6.14 3.99 -12.06
N GLY A 81 -5.67 5.01 -11.35
CA GLY A 81 -4.78 6.02 -11.90
C GLY A 81 -3.32 5.53 -11.98
N PRO A 82 -2.36 6.46 -12.07
CA PRO A 82 -0.96 6.17 -11.81
C PRO A 82 -0.79 5.56 -10.40
N ILE A 83 -0.09 4.43 -10.32
CA ILE A 83 0.30 3.76 -9.08
C ILE A 83 1.62 4.35 -8.57
N THR A 84 2.55 4.69 -9.45
CA THR A 84 3.84 5.29 -9.07
C THR A 84 3.81 6.81 -9.20
N ASN A 85 4.61 7.49 -8.37
CA ASN A 85 4.70 8.96 -8.37
C ASN A 85 6.14 9.49 -8.46
N HIS A 86 7.11 8.81 -7.85
CA HIS A 86 8.50 9.25 -7.74
C HIS A 86 9.53 8.25 -8.29
N HIS A 87 9.10 7.05 -8.66
CA HIS A 87 9.96 5.98 -9.17
C HIS A 87 9.56 5.61 -10.60
N ASP A 88 10.56 5.31 -11.44
CA ASP A 88 10.36 4.90 -12.83
C ASP A 88 10.58 3.38 -12.96
N ILE A 89 9.50 2.66 -13.29
CA ILE A 89 9.53 1.19 -13.44
C ILE A 89 10.47 0.73 -14.57
N SER A 90 10.74 1.60 -15.54
CA SER A 90 11.70 1.29 -16.61
C SER A 90 13.17 1.34 -16.15
N VAL A 91 13.46 1.97 -15.02
CA VAL A 91 14.80 2.05 -14.45
C VAL A 91 15.08 0.80 -13.60
N ASP A 92 16.15 0.07 -13.92
CA ASP A 92 16.47 -1.20 -13.25
C ASP A 92 16.65 -1.06 -11.73
N ALA A 93 17.28 0.03 -11.27
CA ALA A 93 17.49 0.28 -9.85
C ALA A 93 16.17 0.45 -9.07
N ASP A 94 15.21 1.17 -9.67
CA ASP A 94 13.88 1.40 -9.10
C ASP A 94 13.05 0.11 -9.09
N PHE A 95 13.04 -0.62 -10.21
CA PHE A 95 12.35 -1.90 -10.26
C PHE A 95 12.96 -2.92 -9.29
N ALA A 96 14.29 -2.98 -9.16
CA ALA A 96 14.93 -3.86 -8.20
C ALA A 96 14.61 -3.45 -6.75
N ARG A 97 14.47 -2.15 -6.46
CA ARG A 97 13.99 -1.66 -5.16
C ARG A 97 12.57 -2.12 -4.87
N LEU A 98 11.69 -2.10 -5.88
CA LEU A 98 10.34 -2.63 -5.77
C LEU A 98 10.31 -4.12 -5.44
N MET A 99 11.11 -4.93 -6.15
CA MET A 99 11.20 -6.37 -5.89
C MET A 99 11.66 -6.65 -4.46
N ARG A 100 12.76 -6.03 -4.02
CA ARG A 100 13.27 -6.19 -2.64
C ARG A 100 12.25 -5.76 -1.59
N ALA A 101 11.52 -4.68 -1.83
CA ALA A 101 10.48 -4.22 -0.91
C ALA A 101 9.32 -5.23 -0.84
N THR A 102 8.93 -5.81 -1.99
CA THR A 102 7.91 -6.86 -2.09
C THR A 102 8.34 -8.12 -1.35
N ASP A 103 9.60 -8.55 -1.48
CA ASP A 103 10.11 -9.73 -0.77
C ASP A 103 10.13 -9.54 0.74
N ARG A 104 10.48 -8.35 1.22
CA ARG A 104 10.38 -8.02 2.66
C ARG A 104 8.93 -8.03 3.15
N LEU A 105 7.99 -7.54 2.34
CA LEU A 105 6.56 -7.62 2.68
C LEU A 105 6.10 -9.09 2.70
N ARG A 106 6.47 -9.92 1.72
CA ARG A 106 6.20 -11.37 1.75
C ARG A 106 6.75 -12.02 3.01
N ALA A 107 7.98 -11.67 3.41
CA ALA A 107 8.58 -12.17 4.64
C ALA A 107 7.78 -11.75 5.89
N ALA A 108 7.20 -10.55 5.89
CA ALA A 108 6.36 -10.02 6.96
C ALA A 108 4.95 -10.61 7.00
N LEU A 109 4.50 -11.23 5.91
CA LEU A 109 3.22 -11.93 5.81
C LEU A 109 3.31 -13.39 6.27
N ARG A 110 4.51 -13.95 6.52
CA ARG A 110 4.64 -15.36 6.90
C ARG A 110 4.01 -15.65 8.27
N PRO A 111 3.38 -16.84 8.45
CA PRO A 111 2.97 -17.30 9.78
C PRO A 111 4.13 -17.27 10.79
N GLY A 112 3.83 -16.96 12.04
CA GLY A 112 4.80 -16.76 13.12
C GLY A 112 5.42 -15.36 13.16
N VAL A 113 5.21 -14.52 12.15
CA VAL A 113 5.71 -13.15 12.12
C VAL A 113 4.66 -12.18 12.64
N ARG A 114 4.97 -11.51 13.76
CA ARG A 114 4.08 -10.51 14.36
C ARG A 114 4.22 -9.15 13.69
N SER A 115 3.38 -8.88 12.70
CA SER A 115 3.34 -7.63 11.93
C SER A 115 2.10 -6.81 12.29
N LEU A 116 2.24 -5.48 12.37
CA LEU A 116 1.12 -4.54 12.32
C LEU A 116 1.06 -3.91 10.93
N PHE A 117 0.00 -4.18 10.19
CA PHE A 117 -0.28 -3.53 8.93
C PHE A 117 -1.16 -2.30 9.16
N VAL A 118 -0.75 -1.16 8.61
CA VAL A 118 -1.47 0.11 8.75
C VAL A 118 -1.99 0.55 7.39
N VAL A 119 -3.30 0.69 7.28
CA VAL A 119 -3.98 1.26 6.11
C VAL A 119 -4.48 2.64 6.51
N MET A 120 -3.90 3.69 5.95
CA MET A 120 -4.47 5.04 6.03
C MET A 120 -4.89 5.46 4.63
N THR A 121 -6.12 5.92 4.48
CA THR A 121 -6.67 6.34 3.20
C THR A 121 -7.84 7.30 3.42
N GLU A 122 -8.20 8.09 2.41
CA GLU A 122 -9.46 8.83 2.46
C GLU A 122 -10.65 7.87 2.58
N ASN A 123 -11.64 8.24 3.38
CA ASN A 123 -12.75 7.36 3.76
C ASN A 123 -13.58 6.91 2.54
N ARG A 124 -13.65 7.74 1.49
CA ARG A 124 -14.28 7.37 0.21
C ARG A 124 -13.62 6.18 -0.50
N HIS A 125 -12.35 5.90 -0.20
CA HIS A 125 -11.61 4.74 -0.70
C HIS A 125 -11.62 3.57 0.27
N LEU A 126 -12.08 3.76 1.52
CA LEU A 126 -12.24 2.74 2.53
C LEU A 126 -13.67 2.17 2.52
N ASP A 127 -14.08 1.54 1.41
CA ASP A 127 -15.38 0.86 1.40
C ASP A 127 -15.34 -0.40 2.29
N ALA A 128 -16.43 -0.63 3.05
CA ALA A 128 -16.49 -1.69 4.04
C ALA A 128 -16.23 -3.08 3.44
N ARG A 129 -16.70 -3.33 2.21
CA ARG A 129 -16.54 -4.62 1.54
C ARG A 129 -15.07 -4.89 1.21
N SER A 130 -14.39 -3.94 0.57
CA SER A 130 -12.97 -4.08 0.24
C SER A 130 -12.12 -4.23 1.48
N PHE A 131 -12.43 -3.48 2.55
CA PHE A 131 -11.74 -3.62 3.83
C PHE A 131 -11.95 -5.01 4.47
N THR A 132 -13.19 -5.50 4.53
CA THR A 132 -13.47 -6.85 5.06
C THR A 132 -12.74 -7.92 4.25
N GLN A 133 -12.70 -7.80 2.92
CA GLN A 133 -11.98 -8.75 2.06
C GLN A 133 -10.47 -8.67 2.27
N LEU A 134 -9.90 -7.46 2.41
CA LEU A 134 -8.48 -7.28 2.72
C LEU A 134 -8.14 -7.90 4.07
N ARG A 135 -8.93 -7.64 5.11
CA ARG A 135 -8.77 -8.24 6.44
C ARG A 135 -8.78 -9.76 6.36
N ALA A 136 -9.78 -10.35 5.71
CA ALA A 136 -9.89 -11.80 5.58
C ALA A 136 -8.67 -12.40 4.87
N ARG A 137 -8.20 -11.77 3.79
CA ARG A 137 -7.02 -12.25 3.05
C ARG A 137 -5.73 -12.09 3.85
N LEU A 138 -5.58 -11.03 4.63
CA LEU A 138 -4.44 -10.86 5.53
C LEU A 138 -4.47 -11.89 6.66
N GLN A 139 -5.64 -12.19 7.23
CA GLN A 139 -5.77 -13.21 8.28
C GLN A 139 -5.43 -14.61 7.76
N ASP A 140 -5.76 -14.91 6.51
CA ASP A 140 -5.40 -16.17 5.86
C ASP A 140 -3.90 -16.29 5.60
N LYS A 141 -3.25 -15.25 5.05
CA LYS A 141 -1.81 -15.27 4.76
C LYS A 141 -0.94 -15.11 6.01
N ALA A 142 -1.34 -14.20 6.90
CA ALA A 142 -0.60 -13.74 8.07
C ALA A 142 -1.51 -13.83 9.32
N PRO A 143 -1.80 -15.04 9.82
CA PRO A 143 -2.74 -15.24 10.94
C PRO A 143 -2.28 -14.55 12.23
N ASP A 144 -0.98 -14.33 12.35
CA ASP A 144 -0.34 -13.62 13.47
C ASP A 144 -0.18 -12.12 13.21
N ALA A 145 -0.82 -11.53 12.20
CA ALA A 145 -0.77 -10.09 11.97
C ALA A 145 -1.97 -9.36 12.58
N ASP A 146 -1.77 -8.08 12.88
CA ASP A 146 -2.83 -7.13 13.20
C ASP A 146 -2.99 -6.12 12.06
N LEU A 147 -4.22 -5.64 11.86
CA LEU A 147 -4.56 -4.65 10.84
C LEU A 147 -5.22 -3.44 11.51
N LEU A 148 -4.58 -2.27 11.38
CA LEU A 148 -5.13 -0.98 11.77
C LEU A 148 -5.56 -0.22 10.51
N ALA A 149 -6.81 0.22 10.47
CA ALA A 149 -7.31 1.08 9.40
C ALA A 149 -7.69 2.46 9.95
N ILE A 150 -7.28 3.50 9.23
CA ILE A 150 -7.53 4.91 9.54
C ILE A 150 -8.18 5.53 8.30
N GLY A 151 -9.47 5.84 8.41
CA GLY A 151 -10.21 6.55 7.37
C GLY A 151 -10.12 8.07 7.58
N LEU A 152 -9.56 8.79 6.62
CA LEU A 152 -9.49 10.25 6.63
C LEU A 152 -10.77 10.82 6.02
N ASN A 153 -11.53 11.59 6.80
CA ASN A 153 -12.68 12.33 6.29
C ASN A 153 -12.26 13.78 6.06
N PRO A 154 -12.52 14.37 4.87
CA PRO A 154 -12.47 15.82 4.77
C PRO A 154 -13.49 16.37 5.76
N GLY A 155 -13.08 17.33 6.58
CA GLY A 155 -14.03 18.13 7.35
C GLY A 155 -14.99 18.86 6.41
N PRO A 156 -16.10 19.41 6.94
CA PRO A 156 -16.92 20.32 6.13
C PRO A 156 -16.03 21.42 5.53
N PRO A 157 -16.30 21.87 4.29
CA PRO A 157 -15.52 22.94 3.67
C PRO A 157 -15.48 24.13 4.62
N GLN A 158 -14.29 24.54 5.05
CA GLN A 158 -14.17 25.75 5.85
C GLN A 158 -14.49 26.94 4.94
N PRO A 159 -15.28 27.92 5.41
CA PRO A 159 -15.48 29.14 4.65
C PRO A 159 -14.12 29.76 4.36
N ARG A 160 -13.85 30.05 3.08
CA ARG A 160 -12.61 30.73 2.68
C ARG A 160 -12.54 32.01 3.49
N ALA A 161 -11.48 32.18 4.27
CA ALA A 161 -11.18 33.48 4.88
C ALA A 161 -11.05 34.47 3.72
N HIS A 162 -12.04 35.35 3.57
CA HIS A 162 -11.91 36.51 2.70
C HIS A 162 -10.76 37.34 3.30
N GLY A 163 -9.67 37.43 2.55
CA GLY A 163 -8.51 38.22 2.93
C GLY A 163 -8.95 39.64 3.26
N THR A 164 -8.53 40.11 4.43
CA THR A 164 -8.52 41.51 4.83
C THR A 164 -7.49 42.29 4.04
#